data_AF-A0A6P9A5H3-F1
#
_entry.id   AF-A0A6P9A5H3-F1
#
_cell.length_a   1.000
_cell.length_b   1.000
_cell.length_c   1.000
_cell.angle_alpha   90.00
_cell.angle_beta   90.00
_cell.angle_gamma   90.00
#
_symmetry.space_group_name_H-M   'P 1'
#
loop_
_entity.id
_entity.type
_entity.pdbx_description
1 polymer ?
#
loop_
_entity_poly.entity_id
_entity_poly.type
_entity_poly.pdbx_seq_one_letter_code
_entity_poly.pdbx_strand_id
1 'polypeptide(L)'
;MSTPALNELPKVAVDLKSQLEGFDTNNMKHAVTQEKSVLPTAEDLATEKTQKALIDGVEAFDTSKLKPTETQEKNLLPDKDVVKQEKDHQNLLNGVEHFDKSSMKHAETQEKNPLPDPAAIEQEKGQQKLIAGIENFNPKSLKHTETKEKNPLPTKEAIAQEKGA
;
A
#
# COMPACT_ATOMS: atom_id res chain seq x y z
N MET A 1 40.63 4.60 -5.32
CA MET A 1 41.16 3.37 -4.71
C MET A 1 42.38 2.95 -5.54
N SER A 2 43.60 3.09 -5.01
CA SER A 2 44.82 2.71 -5.72
C SER A 2 44.82 1.22 -6.04
N THR A 3 45.18 0.85 -7.26
CA THR A 3 45.52 -0.54 -7.59
C THR A 3 46.77 -0.95 -6.80
N PRO A 4 46.73 -2.04 -6.01
CA PRO A 4 47.89 -2.45 -5.21
C PRO A 4 49.10 -2.73 -6.12
N ALA A 5 50.28 -2.33 -5.65
CA ALA A 5 51.52 -2.58 -6.38
C ALA A 5 51.85 -4.09 -6.37
N LEU A 6 52.59 -4.58 -7.37
CA LEU A 6 52.86 -6.02 -7.56
C LEU A 6 53.49 -6.70 -6.33
N ASN A 7 54.27 -5.94 -5.55
CA ASN A 7 54.92 -6.38 -4.30
C ASN A 7 53.97 -6.47 -3.10
N GLU A 8 52.78 -5.87 -3.18
CA GLU A 8 51.76 -5.87 -2.11
C GLU A 8 50.70 -6.96 -2.31
N LEU A 9 50.67 -7.62 -3.48
CA LEU A 9 49.78 -8.74 -3.72
C LEU A 9 50.23 -9.97 -2.91
N PRO A 10 49.30 -10.71 -2.27
CA PRO A 10 49.64 -11.93 -1.56
C PRO A 10 50.29 -12.94 -2.53
N LYS A 11 51.47 -13.44 -2.13
CA LYS A 11 52.18 -14.44 -2.93
C LYS A 11 51.37 -15.74 -2.94
N VAL A 12 51.22 -16.33 -4.12
CA VAL A 12 50.58 -17.64 -4.29
C VAL A 12 51.32 -18.65 -3.39
N ALA A 13 50.55 -19.44 -2.63
CA ALA A 13 51.11 -20.50 -1.79
C ALA A 13 52.00 -21.42 -2.63
N VAL A 14 53.16 -21.80 -2.08
CA VAL A 14 54.19 -22.56 -2.81
C VAL A 14 53.60 -23.83 -3.42
N ASP A 15 52.74 -24.52 -2.68
CA ASP A 15 52.08 -25.76 -3.13
C ASP A 15 51.19 -25.53 -4.37
N LEU A 16 50.42 -24.43 -4.39
CA LEU A 16 49.56 -24.10 -5.53
C LEU A 16 50.40 -23.68 -6.74
N LYS A 17 51.50 -22.95 -6.52
CA LYS A 17 52.44 -22.60 -7.60
C LYS A 17 53.04 -23.86 -8.22
N SER A 18 53.50 -24.81 -7.42
CA SER A 18 54.06 -26.08 -7.91
C SER A 18 53.02 -26.94 -8.62
N GLN A 19 51.77 -26.99 -8.14
CA GLN A 19 50.69 -27.70 -8.83
C GLN A 19 50.36 -27.09 -10.19
N LEU A 20 50.37 -25.76 -10.31
CA LEU A 20 50.15 -25.07 -11.58
C LEU A 20 51.32 -25.23 -12.56
N GLU A 21 52.56 -25.19 -12.06
CA GLU A 21 53.76 -25.38 -12.88
C GLU A 21 53.91 -26.82 -13.39
N GLY A 22 53.47 -27.80 -12.60
CA GLY A 22 53.42 -29.22 -12.99
C GLY A 22 52.11 -29.66 -13.63
N PHE A 23 51.18 -28.73 -13.89
CA PHE A 23 49.86 -29.07 -14.42
C PHE A 23 49.98 -29.53 -15.88
N ASP A 24 49.80 -30.84 -16.09
CA ASP A 24 49.73 -31.40 -17.43
C ASP A 24 48.32 -31.22 -18.00
N THR A 25 48.21 -30.34 -19.00
CA THR A 25 46.97 -30.03 -19.69
C THR A 25 46.38 -31.24 -20.42
N ASN A 26 47.17 -32.30 -20.67
CA ASN A 26 46.68 -33.55 -21.24
C ASN A 26 45.76 -34.33 -20.29
N ASN A 27 45.80 -34.05 -18.97
CA ASN A 27 44.89 -34.66 -18.00
C ASN A 27 43.50 -34.01 -17.99
N MET A 28 43.29 -32.92 -18.74
CA MET A 28 41.97 -32.35 -18.92
C MET A 28 41.13 -33.24 -19.85
N LYS A 29 39.89 -33.54 -19.44
CA LYS A 29 38.96 -34.27 -20.31
C LYS A 29 38.69 -33.46 -21.57
N HIS A 30 38.95 -34.03 -22.74
CA HIS A 30 38.55 -33.41 -24.01
C HIS A 30 37.01 -33.30 -24.09
N ALA A 31 36.50 -32.09 -24.22
CA ALA A 31 35.11 -31.84 -24.56
C ALA A 31 34.95 -31.84 -26.08
N VAL A 32 34.27 -32.84 -26.63
CA VAL A 32 33.95 -32.88 -28.07
C VAL A 32 32.80 -31.92 -28.33
N THR A 33 33.08 -30.82 -29.02
CA THR A 33 32.04 -29.90 -29.52
C THR A 33 31.50 -30.43 -30.85
N GLN A 34 30.23 -30.86 -30.88
CA GLN A 34 29.55 -31.18 -32.13
C GLN A 34 28.77 -29.95 -32.63
N GLU A 35 29.18 -29.41 -33.78
CA GLU A 35 28.41 -28.39 -34.50
C GLU A 35 27.20 -29.06 -35.17
N LYS A 36 25.99 -28.75 -34.69
CA LYS A 36 24.76 -29.27 -35.29
C LYS A 36 24.34 -28.39 -36.47
N SER A 37 25.01 -28.57 -37.61
CA SER A 37 24.54 -28.06 -38.90
C SER A 37 23.38 -28.96 -39.37
N VAL A 38 22.14 -28.57 -39.09
CA VAL A 38 20.96 -29.23 -39.67
C VAL A 38 20.64 -28.53 -40.98
N LEU A 39 20.59 -29.29 -42.07
CA LEU A 39 20.14 -28.78 -43.35
C LEU A 39 18.64 -28.48 -43.31
N PRO A 40 18.16 -27.46 -44.04
CA PRO A 40 16.73 -27.21 -44.20
C PRO A 40 16.02 -28.50 -44.65
N THR A 41 14.90 -28.79 -44.01
CA THR A 41 14.09 -29.97 -44.34
C THR A 41 13.30 -29.72 -45.62
N ALA A 42 12.78 -30.78 -46.23
CA ALA A 42 11.89 -30.66 -47.38
C ALA A 42 10.60 -29.88 -47.06
N GLU A 43 10.16 -29.92 -45.79
CA GLU A 43 9.02 -29.15 -45.30
C GLU A 43 9.36 -27.65 -45.24
N ASP A 44 10.54 -27.28 -44.75
CA ASP A 44 11.01 -25.89 -44.71
C ASP A 44 11.01 -25.28 -46.13
N LEU A 45 11.55 -26.00 -47.11
CA LEU A 45 11.58 -25.55 -48.50
C LEU A 45 10.19 -25.46 -49.14
N ALA A 46 9.27 -26.35 -48.77
CA ALA A 46 7.89 -26.31 -49.26
C ALA A 46 7.16 -25.08 -48.70
N THR A 47 7.29 -24.83 -47.40
CA THR A 47 6.69 -23.65 -46.77
C THR A 47 7.25 -22.35 -47.33
N GLU A 48 8.56 -22.27 -47.54
CA GLU A 48 9.22 -21.10 -48.13
C GLU A 48 8.71 -20.82 -49.55
N LYS A 49 8.57 -21.86 -50.38
CA LYS A 49 8.00 -21.71 -51.74
C LYS A 49 6.55 -21.24 -51.72
N THR A 50 5.74 -21.75 -50.79
CA THR A 50 4.35 -21.31 -50.64
C THR A 50 4.28 -19.85 -50.19
N GLN A 51 5.09 -19.44 -49.22
CA GLN A 51 5.15 -18.04 -48.76
C GLN A 51 5.61 -17.12 -49.88
N LYS A 52 6.67 -17.49 -50.60
CA LYS A 52 7.17 -16.75 -51.76
C LYS A 52 6.08 -16.54 -52.82
N ALA A 53 5.36 -17.61 -53.16
CA ALA A 53 4.28 -17.53 -54.15
C ALA A 53 3.11 -16.63 -53.71
N LEU A 54 2.80 -16.61 -52.41
CA LEU A 54 1.78 -15.70 -51.85
C LEU A 54 2.23 -14.25 -51.93
N ILE A 55 3.49 -13.96 -51.56
CA ILE A 55 4.06 -12.61 -51.63
C ILE A 55 4.08 -12.13 -53.08
N ASP A 56 4.64 -12.92 -54.00
CA ASP A 56 4.71 -12.59 -55.42
C ASP A 56 3.29 -12.36 -56.00
N GLY A 57 2.30 -13.14 -55.55
CA GLY A 57 0.91 -12.99 -55.97
C GLY A 57 0.23 -11.71 -55.46
N VAL A 58 0.57 -11.25 -54.26
CA VAL A 58 0.08 -9.99 -53.69
C VAL A 58 0.79 -8.80 -54.35
N GLU A 59 2.10 -8.88 -54.57
CA GLU A 59 2.88 -7.83 -55.24
C GLU A 59 2.45 -7.63 -56.70
N ALA A 60 2.16 -8.72 -57.42
CA ALA A 60 1.66 -8.68 -58.79
C ALA A 60 0.14 -8.45 -58.87
N PHE A 61 -0.55 -8.25 -57.75
CA PHE A 61 -2.00 -8.09 -57.74
C PHE A 61 -2.39 -6.76 -58.39
N ASP A 62 -3.09 -6.87 -59.51
CA ASP A 62 -3.64 -5.74 -60.24
C ASP A 62 -4.92 -5.23 -59.58
N THR A 63 -4.81 -4.08 -58.92
CA THR A 63 -5.93 -3.42 -58.23
C THR A 63 -7.05 -2.98 -59.17
N SER A 64 -6.81 -2.89 -60.48
CA SER A 64 -7.86 -2.59 -61.47
C SER A 64 -8.86 -3.73 -61.64
N LYS A 65 -8.52 -4.94 -61.17
CA LYS A 65 -9.43 -6.10 -61.13
C LYS A 65 -10.40 -6.04 -59.96
N LEU A 66 -10.18 -5.15 -58.99
CA LEU A 66 -11.13 -4.92 -57.91
C LEU A 66 -12.37 -4.22 -58.46
N LYS A 67 -13.55 -4.69 -58.07
CA LYS A 67 -14.80 -4.01 -58.42
C LYS A 67 -14.82 -2.64 -57.71
N PRO A 68 -15.04 -1.52 -58.42
CA PRO A 68 -15.22 -0.24 -57.77
C PRO A 68 -16.42 -0.33 -56.84
N THR A 69 -16.20 0.01 -55.57
CA THR A 69 -17.25 0.06 -54.55
C THR A 69 -17.46 1.52 -54.19
N GLU A 70 -18.67 2.02 -54.47
CA GLU A 70 -19.06 3.37 -54.09
C GLU A 70 -19.41 3.38 -52.60
N THR A 71 -18.54 3.96 -51.77
CA THR A 71 -18.79 4.14 -50.34
C THR A 71 -19.61 5.41 -50.15
N GLN A 72 -20.89 5.26 -49.79
CA GLN A 72 -21.70 6.40 -49.36
C GLN A 72 -21.40 6.73 -47.89
N GLU A 73 -20.70 7.83 -47.64
CA GLU A 73 -20.58 8.43 -46.32
C GLU A 73 -21.93 9.03 -45.93
N LYS A 74 -22.67 8.36 -45.04
CA LYS A 74 -23.92 8.88 -44.50
C LYS A 74 -23.64 9.98 -43.47
N ASN A 75 -23.43 11.21 -43.94
CA ASN A 75 -23.55 12.40 -43.12
C ASN A 75 -25.04 12.70 -42.89
N LEU A 76 -25.66 11.92 -41.99
CA LEU A 76 -27.02 12.17 -41.56
C LEU A 76 -27.04 13.46 -40.74
N LEU A 77 -27.95 14.37 -41.08
CA LEU A 77 -28.27 15.50 -40.23
C LEU A 77 -28.71 14.98 -38.86
N PRO A 78 -28.34 15.67 -37.76
CA PRO A 78 -28.84 15.35 -36.43
C PRO A 78 -30.36 15.26 -36.47
N ASP A 79 -30.91 14.20 -35.87
CA ASP A 79 -32.35 14.05 -35.76
C ASP A 79 -32.94 15.08 -34.79
N LYS A 80 -34.28 15.18 -34.80
CA LYS A 80 -35.01 16.14 -33.96
C LYS A 80 -34.74 15.92 -32.47
N ASP A 81 -34.47 14.67 -32.07
CA ASP A 81 -34.27 14.31 -30.67
C ASP A 81 -32.88 14.76 -30.19
N VAL A 82 -31.84 14.57 -30.99
CA VAL A 82 -30.49 15.10 -30.72
C VAL A 82 -30.50 16.62 -30.60
N VAL A 83 -31.19 17.32 -31.51
CA VAL A 83 -31.29 18.79 -31.44
C VAL A 83 -32.07 19.24 -30.19
N LYS A 84 -33.14 18.53 -29.82
CA LYS A 84 -33.92 18.83 -28.62
C LYS A 84 -33.08 18.62 -27.36
N GLN A 85 -32.36 17.50 -27.28
CA GLN A 85 -31.49 17.19 -26.15
C GLN A 85 -30.40 18.25 -25.96
N GLU A 86 -29.76 18.68 -27.05
CA GLU A 86 -28.76 19.75 -27.01
C GLU A 86 -29.36 21.06 -26.49
N LYS A 87 -30.57 21.41 -26.96
CA LYS A 87 -31.27 22.61 -26.49
C LYS A 87 -31.65 22.53 -25.01
N ASP A 88 -32.12 21.38 -24.54
CA ASP A 88 -32.47 21.16 -23.15
C ASP A 88 -31.24 21.26 -22.24
N HIS A 89 -30.10 20.71 -22.68
CA HIS A 89 -28.81 20.82 -22.00
C HIS A 89 -28.34 22.28 -21.91
N GLN A 90 -28.36 23.02 -23.02
CA GLN A 90 -28.01 24.44 -23.04
C GLN A 90 -28.92 25.29 -22.15
N ASN A 91 -30.21 24.98 -22.09
CA ASN A 91 -31.14 25.68 -21.20
C ASN A 91 -30.83 25.41 -19.73
N LEU A 92 -30.46 24.18 -19.38
CA LEU A 92 -30.05 23.81 -18.02
C LEU A 92 -28.80 24.57 -17.61
N LEU A 93 -27.77 24.61 -18.46
CA LEU A 93 -26.53 25.34 -18.18
C LEU A 93 -26.80 26.83 -17.94
N ASN A 94 -27.54 27.47 -18.86
CA ASN A 94 -27.90 28.88 -18.72
C ASN A 94 -28.70 29.15 -17.44
N GLY A 95 -29.62 28.25 -17.08
CA GLY A 95 -30.44 28.37 -15.87
C GLY A 95 -29.61 28.29 -14.59
N VAL A 96 -28.54 27.49 -14.58
CA VAL A 96 -27.61 27.37 -13.44
C VAL A 96 -26.62 28.54 -13.42
N GLU A 97 -26.05 28.91 -14.56
CA GLU A 97 -25.07 30.00 -14.67
C GLU A 97 -25.66 31.35 -14.25
N HIS A 98 -26.91 31.60 -14.64
CA HIS A 98 -27.62 32.83 -14.30
C HIS A 98 -28.63 32.66 -13.17
N PHE A 99 -28.45 31.64 -12.33
CA PHE A 99 -29.34 31.39 -11.20
C PHE A 99 -29.31 32.54 -10.19
N ASP A 100 -30.46 33.19 -10.00
CA ASP A 100 -30.61 34.27 -9.02
C ASP A 100 -30.74 33.72 -7.60
N LYS A 101 -29.64 33.83 -6.84
CA LYS A 101 -29.59 33.41 -5.42
C LYS A 101 -30.53 34.22 -4.53
N SER A 102 -30.96 35.42 -4.94
CA SER A 102 -31.92 36.21 -4.15
C SER A 102 -33.33 35.61 -4.16
N SER A 103 -33.62 34.73 -5.13
CA SER A 103 -34.85 33.94 -5.16
C SER A 103 -34.87 32.78 -4.16
N MET A 104 -33.73 32.46 -3.52
CA MET A 104 -33.66 31.40 -2.52
C MET A 104 -34.33 31.85 -1.21
N LYS A 105 -35.10 30.95 -0.59
CA LYS A 105 -35.67 31.21 0.73
C LYS A 105 -34.55 31.29 1.77
N HIS A 106 -34.61 32.28 2.66
CA HIS A 106 -33.72 32.37 3.80
C HIS A 106 -33.91 31.15 4.72
N ALA A 107 -32.81 30.46 5.05
CA ALA A 107 -32.77 29.43 6.07
C ALA A 107 -32.01 29.99 7.28
N GLU A 108 -32.71 30.14 8.40
CA GLU A 108 -32.10 30.55 9.67
C GLU A 108 -31.68 29.30 10.45
N THR A 109 -30.37 29.08 10.56
CA THR A 109 -29.80 28.00 11.37
C THR A 109 -29.58 28.49 12.80
N GLN A 110 -30.31 27.93 13.76
CA GLN A 110 -30.12 28.20 15.19
C GLN A 110 -29.14 27.17 15.79
N GLU A 111 -27.90 27.57 16.06
CA GLU A 111 -26.94 26.79 16.82
C GLU A 111 -27.37 26.77 18.30
N LYS A 112 -27.83 25.61 18.79
CA LYS A 112 -28.14 25.44 20.20
C LYS A 112 -26.85 25.12 20.95
N ASN A 113 -26.28 26.13 21.62
CA ASN A 113 -25.31 25.92 22.68
C ASN A 113 -26.01 26.08 24.04
N PRO A 114 -26.75 25.06 24.52
CA PRO A 114 -27.46 25.16 25.79
C PRO A 114 -26.45 25.34 26.93
N LEU A 115 -26.73 26.32 27.79
CA LEU A 115 -25.99 26.44 29.05
C LEU A 115 -26.20 25.17 29.90
N PRO A 116 -25.22 24.78 30.74
CA PRO A 116 -25.40 23.70 31.69
C PRO A 116 -26.66 23.92 32.52
N ASP A 117 -27.42 22.85 32.77
CA ASP A 117 -28.62 22.94 33.58
C ASP A 117 -28.28 23.25 35.07
N PRO A 118 -29.24 23.78 35.85
CA PRO A 118 -28.99 24.09 37.26
C PRO A 118 -28.55 22.90 38.09
N ALA A 119 -28.93 21.67 37.71
CA ALA A 119 -28.56 20.45 38.42
C ALA A 119 -27.06 20.12 38.22
N ALA A 120 -26.55 20.26 37.00
CA ALA A 120 -25.14 20.11 36.68
C ALA A 120 -24.28 21.15 37.43
N ILE A 121 -24.76 22.39 37.51
CA ILE A 121 -24.09 23.46 38.27
C ILE A 121 -24.07 23.15 39.77
N GLU A 122 -25.19 22.66 40.33
CA GLU A 122 -25.27 22.30 41.75
C GLU A 122 -24.36 21.09 42.08
N GLN A 123 -24.34 20.09 41.20
CA GLN A 123 -23.45 18.93 41.32
C GLN A 123 -21.98 19.36 41.32
N GLU A 124 -21.58 20.20 40.36
CA GLU A 124 -20.20 20.72 40.27
C GLU A 124 -19.85 21.53 41.53
N LYS A 125 -20.76 22.39 41.98
CA LYS A 125 -20.57 23.18 43.22
C LYS A 125 -20.42 22.28 44.45
N GLY A 126 -21.16 21.18 44.52
CA GLY A 126 -21.03 20.17 45.58
C GLY A 126 -19.65 19.49 45.55
N GLN A 127 -19.21 19.10 44.36
CA GLN A 127 -17.89 18.50 44.16
C GLN A 127 -16.76 19.45 44.55
N GLN A 128 -16.83 20.72 44.12
CA GLN A 128 -15.84 21.74 44.48
C GLN A 128 -15.78 21.96 46.00
N LYS A 129 -16.94 22.00 46.69
CA LYS A 129 -16.98 22.12 48.16
C LYS A 129 -16.32 20.92 48.86
N LEU A 130 -16.55 19.70 48.36
CA LEU A 130 -15.93 18.50 48.90
C LEU A 130 -14.41 18.56 48.75
N ILE A 131 -13.92 18.88 47.56
CA ILE A 131 -12.48 19.02 47.28
C ILE A 131 -11.87 20.07 48.20
N ALA A 132 -12.47 21.27 48.27
CA ALA A 132 -11.99 22.34 49.14
C ALA A 132 -11.98 21.95 50.64
N GLY A 133 -12.97 21.16 51.08
CA GLY A 133 -13.01 20.64 52.45
C GLY A 133 -11.88 19.68 52.76
N ILE A 134 -11.47 18.85 51.80
CA ILE A 134 -10.34 17.92 51.91
C ILE A 134 -9.02 18.69 51.86
N GLU A 135 -8.84 19.60 50.90
CA GLU A 135 -7.62 20.40 50.74
C GLU A 135 -7.32 21.25 51.99
N ASN A 136 -8.36 21.80 52.62
CA ASN A 136 -8.23 22.63 53.81
C ASN A 136 -8.39 21.84 55.12
N PHE A 137 -8.46 20.52 55.07
CA PHE A 137 -8.61 19.69 56.26
C PHE A 137 -7.36 19.78 57.15
N ASN A 138 -7.54 20.15 58.42
CA ASN A 138 -6.45 20.21 59.39
C ASN A 138 -6.35 18.89 60.17
N PRO A 139 -5.31 18.05 59.97
CA PRO A 139 -5.17 16.77 60.65
C PRO A 139 -5.04 16.90 62.17
N LYS A 140 -4.58 18.06 62.67
CA LYS A 140 -4.47 18.33 64.11
C LYS A 140 -5.83 18.49 64.81
N SER A 141 -6.90 18.65 64.04
CA SER A 141 -8.28 18.69 64.57
C SER A 141 -8.84 17.30 64.92
N LEU A 142 -8.15 16.23 64.52
CA LEU A 142 -8.51 14.87 64.89
C LEU A 142 -8.28 14.67 66.40
N LYS A 143 -9.30 14.13 67.08
CA LYS A 143 -9.18 13.77 68.50
C LYS A 143 -8.18 12.63 68.64
N HIS A 144 -7.28 12.73 69.60
CA HIS A 144 -6.37 11.64 69.93
C HIS A 144 -7.20 10.42 70.38
N THR A 145 -6.93 9.27 69.77
CA THR A 145 -7.53 7.99 70.14
C THR A 145 -6.42 6.99 70.36
N GLU A 146 -6.43 6.35 71.53
CA GLU A 146 -5.46 5.30 71.87
C GLU A 146 -5.92 4.00 71.22
N THR A 147 -5.20 3.56 70.18
CA THR A 147 -5.46 2.28 69.51
C THR A 147 -4.79 1.16 70.31
N LYS A 148 -5.59 0.30 70.95
CA LYS A 148 -5.08 -0.92 71.60
C LYS A 148 -4.90 -2.03 70.57
N GLU A 149 -3.75 -2.05 69.93
CA GLU A 149 -3.31 -3.18 69.12
C GLU A 149 -2.91 -4.33 70.07
N LYS A 150 -3.75 -5.36 70.17
CA LYS A 150 -3.44 -6.55 70.94
C LYS A 150 -2.46 -7.39 70.11
N ASN A 151 -1.17 -7.31 70.44
CA ASN A 151 -0.17 -8.29 70.01
C ASN A 151 0.17 -9.22 71.19
N PRO A 152 -0.73 -10.15 71.58
CA PRO A 152 -0.45 -11.06 72.69
C PRO A 152 0.75 -11.94 72.32
N LEU A 153 1.76 -11.96 73.19
CA LEU A 153 2.85 -12.92 73.05
C LEU A 153 2.26 -14.35 73.18
N PRO A 154 2.69 -15.31 72.34
CA PRO A 154 2.23 -16.69 72.44
C PRO A 154 2.43 -17.24 73.86
N THR A 155 1.43 -17.92 74.41
CA THR A 155 1.55 -18.52 75.74
C THR A 155 2.54 -19.69 75.71
N LYS A 156 3.09 -20.05 76.88
CA LYS A 156 3.98 -21.22 76.98
C LYS A 156 3.31 -22.51 76.51
N GLU A 157 1.99 -22.67 76.70
CA GLU A 157 1.27 -23.81 76.12
C GLU A 157 1.28 -23.78 74.59
N ALA A 158 1.00 -22.61 73.98
CA ALA A 158 1.02 -22.48 72.52
C ALA A 158 2.41 -22.82 71.94
N ILE A 159 3.48 -22.35 72.59
CA ILE A 159 4.86 -22.64 72.19
C ILE A 159 5.20 -24.12 72.37
N ALA A 160 4.73 -24.76 73.46
CA ALA A 160 4.97 -26.17 73.71
C ALA A 160 4.20 -27.07 72.73
N GLN A 161 2.98 -26.67 72.36
CA GLN A 161 2.16 -27.38 71.37
C GLN A 161 2.79 -27.30 69.98
N GLU A 162 3.42 -26.18 69.62
CA GLU A 162 4.14 -26.02 68.36
C GLU A 162 5.50 -26.74 68.35
N LYS A 163 6.22 -26.79 69.48
CA LYS A 163 7.50 -27.54 69.59
C LYS A 163 7.33 -29.06 69.74
N GLY A 164 6.14 -29.52 70.08
CA GLY A 164 5.80 -30.95 70.25
C GLY A 164 5.12 -31.59 69.04
N ALA A 165 4.92 -30.82 67.96
CA ALA A 165 4.40 -31.27 66.67
C ALA A 165 5.52 -31.56 65.67
#